data_AF-A0A1T5GC75-F1
#
_entry.id   AF-A0A1T5GC75-F1
#
_cell.length_a   1.000
_cell.length_b   1.000
_cell.length_c   1.000
_cell.angle_alpha   90.00
_cell.angle_beta   90.00
_cell.angle_gamma   90.00
#
_symmetry.space_group_name_H-M   'P 1'
#
loop_
_entity.id
_entity.type
_entity.pdbx_description
1 polymer ?
#
loop_
_entity_poly.entity_id
_entity_poly.type
_entity_poly.pdbx_seq_one_letter_code
_entity_poly.pdbx_strand_id
1 'polypeptide(L)'
;MPRLKARVAIEVFAGAEFPDYLAEARRRVAALPEAEKPMLIVEKGAKLCRGPRAAEMTLTPGYVLVPPAGVSTTGSFVYGSIHRIERVPVHSAVPRDAMIRGYTKADGTDCIGSAHYDRLSQAKKALYTQREILIPDGDTAPRWALRDRPANANMAIWDAPPLSKDDATLTVGFQLSCNRGQLNSLDASRRFIDIDGSHWWQIEVGDEENSCLLGWVCSKDHPGTRWESPHAWPGFHITDATMFEPMAALQRNVCLMGDVLDDHREAFEPVMTALGASDFITNLEQVIGLVGARKGAVVSSDIGEAQQRPWIAHRVSRQIVRFESQWSSNIDRWTQLNPYMNADWHVDMERQEKSGWWNEVAGKLAGFPSDATVHHIHPFGWVDNFSAKGNLHPRITIAGVKTEVPFLSAFAGIYLTDADYAEAALALDCEVEVIKAIALTETGTRGAFFKPGEVHAIGDDIVPAILYERHVFHRLTHGVYDSIDQEISDSAHYLGKLQSGEVQSPKRILYGPPSSQYARLIRAYRLNPSAALRSASWGRFQLMGFNHTAGGHDSVESLVIAISASEAEHLRALVAFVKNDARLMSAMKGKDWTSFAKLYNGTEYRDYDTKMESSYNALKR
;
A
#
# COMPACT_ATOMS: atom_id res chain seq x y z
N MET A 1 7.94 -25.13 -35.54
CA MET A 1 7.88 -25.53 -34.12
C MET A 1 7.61 -24.30 -33.27
N PRO A 2 6.52 -24.25 -32.49
CA PRO A 2 6.36 -23.19 -31.50
C PRO A 2 7.48 -23.34 -30.48
N ARG A 3 8.27 -22.29 -30.24
CA ARG A 3 9.26 -22.27 -29.16
C ARG A 3 8.50 -22.49 -27.84
N LEU A 4 8.70 -23.65 -27.20
CA LEU A 4 8.31 -23.87 -25.81
C LEU A 4 8.89 -22.72 -24.99
N LYS A 5 8.02 -21.84 -24.48
CA LYS A 5 8.42 -20.81 -23.50
C LYS A 5 9.07 -21.55 -22.35
N ALA A 6 10.29 -21.17 -21.96
CA ALA A 6 10.96 -21.72 -20.80
C ALA A 6 10.02 -21.58 -19.59
N ARG A 7 9.51 -22.71 -19.08
CA ARG A 7 8.73 -22.76 -17.85
C ARG A 7 9.72 -22.94 -16.71
N VAL A 8 9.80 -21.97 -15.81
CA VAL A 8 10.55 -22.13 -14.56
C VAL A 8 9.68 -23.00 -13.65
N ALA A 9 10.17 -24.19 -13.29
CA ALA A 9 9.57 -25.03 -12.27
C ALA A 9 10.20 -24.70 -10.92
N ILE A 10 9.37 -24.28 -9.95
CA ILE A 10 9.80 -23.95 -8.59
C ILE A 10 9.07 -24.93 -7.66
N GLU A 11 9.83 -25.72 -6.91
CA GLU A 11 9.30 -26.46 -5.76
C GLU A 11 9.81 -25.81 -4.47
N VAL A 12 8.89 -25.57 -3.54
CA VAL A 12 9.20 -25.19 -2.16
C VAL A 12 8.67 -26.30 -1.29
N PHE A 13 9.52 -26.89 -0.45
CA PHE A 13 9.15 -28.08 0.31
C PHE A 13 9.81 -28.11 1.68
N ALA A 14 9.25 -28.93 2.57
CA ALA A 14 9.80 -29.26 3.87
C ALA A 14 9.75 -30.77 4.14
N GLY A 15 10.61 -31.26 5.05
CA GLY A 15 10.73 -32.67 5.38
C GLY A 15 9.56 -33.22 6.21
N ALA A 16 9.74 -34.44 6.71
CA ALA A 16 8.73 -35.15 7.50
C ALA A 16 8.44 -34.49 8.86
N GLU A 17 9.37 -33.68 9.37
CA GLU A 17 9.28 -32.92 10.62
C GLU A 17 8.37 -31.68 10.55
N PHE A 18 7.94 -31.28 9.34
CA PHE A 18 7.19 -30.05 9.14
C PHE A 18 5.85 -29.99 9.89
N PRO A 19 5.04 -31.06 10.01
CA PRO A 19 3.82 -31.04 10.82
C PRO A 19 4.10 -30.72 12.30
N ASP A 20 5.18 -31.26 12.86
CA ASP A 20 5.58 -31.01 14.26
C ASP A 20 6.05 -29.56 14.43
N TYR A 21 6.84 -29.05 13.47
CA TYR A 21 7.20 -27.63 13.42
C TYR A 21 5.96 -26.73 13.42
N LEU A 22 4.96 -27.05 12.58
CA LEU A 22 3.74 -26.25 12.46
C LEU A 22 2.91 -26.30 13.75
N ALA A 23 2.81 -27.47 14.40
CA ALA A 23 2.15 -27.61 15.69
C ALA A 23 2.83 -26.78 16.78
N GLU A 24 4.16 -26.81 16.85
CA GLU A 24 4.96 -26.02 17.78
C GLU A 24 4.85 -24.51 17.50
N ALA A 25 4.88 -24.11 16.23
CA ALA A 25 4.71 -22.71 15.83
C ALA A 25 3.35 -22.17 16.27
N ARG A 26 2.27 -22.93 16.03
CA ARG A 26 0.91 -22.57 16.48
C ARG A 26 0.82 -22.50 18.01
N ARG A 27 1.45 -23.43 18.73
CA ARG A 27 1.52 -23.40 20.21
C ARG A 27 2.20 -22.13 20.72
N ARG A 28 3.31 -21.71 20.11
CA ARG A 28 4.02 -20.47 20.48
C ARG A 28 3.19 -19.23 20.16
N VAL A 29 2.55 -19.18 19.00
CA VAL A 29 1.68 -18.06 18.61
C VAL A 29 0.47 -17.91 19.52
N ALA A 30 -0.10 -19.02 20.00
CA ALA A 30 -1.22 -18.97 20.95
C ALA A 30 -0.84 -18.27 22.27
N ALA A 31 0.45 -18.23 22.62
CA ALA A 31 0.95 -17.51 23.80
C ALA A 31 1.28 -16.02 23.54
N LEU A 32 1.19 -15.54 22.29
CA LEU A 32 1.50 -14.14 21.95
C LEU A 32 0.35 -13.19 22.33
N PRO A 33 0.67 -11.98 22.82
CA PRO A 33 -0.33 -10.92 23.00
C PRO A 33 -1.03 -10.56 21.68
N GLU A 34 -2.30 -10.19 21.74
CA GLU A 34 -3.08 -9.82 20.55
C GLU A 34 -2.50 -8.61 19.80
N ALA A 35 -1.87 -7.68 20.51
CA ALA A 35 -1.19 -6.52 19.92
C ALA A 35 -0.03 -6.88 18.97
N GLU A 36 0.52 -8.09 19.10
CA GLU A 36 1.62 -8.59 18.26
C GLU A 36 1.12 -9.39 17.04
N LYS A 37 -0.19 -9.50 16.85
CA LYS A 37 -0.83 -10.30 15.80
C LYS A 37 -1.31 -9.39 14.66
N PRO A 38 -0.62 -9.34 13.50
CA PRO A 38 -0.87 -8.33 12.47
C PRO A 38 -1.87 -8.79 11.39
N MET A 39 -2.42 -10.01 11.47
CA MET A 39 -3.36 -10.53 10.49
C MET A 39 -4.78 -10.58 11.03
N LEU A 40 -5.72 -9.96 10.32
CA LEU A 40 -7.14 -10.13 10.59
C LEU A 40 -7.63 -11.39 9.89
N ILE A 41 -8.13 -12.35 10.67
CA ILE A 41 -8.80 -13.54 10.16
C ILE A 41 -10.29 -13.30 10.20
N VAL A 42 -10.95 -13.41 9.05
CA VAL A 42 -12.40 -13.36 8.91
C VAL A 42 -12.88 -14.79 8.68
N GLU A 43 -13.58 -15.35 9.65
CA GLU A 43 -13.97 -16.76 9.61
C GLU A 43 -15.12 -17.04 8.64
N LYS A 44 -15.22 -18.29 8.21
CA LYS A 44 -16.45 -18.77 7.57
C LYS A 44 -17.61 -18.58 8.55
N GLY A 45 -18.71 -18.01 8.07
CA GLY A 45 -19.89 -17.67 8.85
C GLY A 45 -19.83 -16.31 9.54
N ALA A 46 -18.69 -15.60 9.48
CA ALA A 46 -18.60 -14.21 9.94
C ALA A 46 -19.64 -13.35 9.21
N LYS A 47 -20.15 -12.32 9.90
CA LYS A 47 -21.14 -11.40 9.34
C LYS A 47 -20.46 -10.08 9.04
N LEU A 48 -20.56 -9.56 7.82
CA LEU A 48 -20.04 -8.25 7.43
C LEU A 48 -21.18 -7.23 7.27
N CYS A 49 -20.89 -5.96 7.48
CA CYS A 49 -21.86 -4.89 7.26
C CYS A 49 -21.95 -4.56 5.77
N ARG A 50 -23.15 -4.51 5.20
CA ARG A 50 -23.34 -4.23 3.76
C ARG A 50 -22.90 -2.82 3.36
N GLY A 51 -23.12 -1.87 4.25
CA GLY A 51 -22.89 -0.46 4.03
C GLY A 51 -23.39 0.34 5.21
N PRO A 52 -23.36 1.67 5.12
CA PRO A 52 -23.83 2.50 6.20
C PRO A 52 -25.34 2.30 6.44
N ARG A 53 -25.76 2.55 7.68
CA ARG A 53 -27.16 2.64 8.10
C ARG A 53 -27.93 3.66 7.27
N ALA A 54 -29.26 3.61 7.33
CA ALA A 54 -30.07 4.70 6.80
C ALA A 54 -29.68 6.00 7.50
N ALA A 55 -29.49 7.08 6.74
CA ALA A 55 -29.15 8.38 7.29
C ALA A 55 -30.36 8.99 8.00
N GLU A 56 -30.14 9.58 9.17
CA GLU A 56 -31.18 10.27 9.94
C GLU A 56 -31.64 11.56 9.26
N MET A 57 -30.75 12.23 8.53
CA MET A 57 -31.10 13.41 7.75
C MET A 57 -30.29 13.52 6.45
N THR A 58 -30.75 14.42 5.58
CA THR A 58 -30.08 14.72 4.32
C THR A 58 -30.05 16.24 4.12
N LEU A 59 -28.85 16.78 3.90
CA LEU A 59 -28.64 18.20 3.63
C LEU A 59 -28.49 18.43 2.13
N THR A 60 -29.06 19.52 1.62
CA THR A 60 -28.88 19.93 0.21
C THR A 60 -27.43 20.36 -0.05
N PRO A 61 -27.01 20.56 -1.31
CA PRO A 61 -25.71 21.15 -1.59
C PRO A 61 -25.53 22.51 -0.89
N GLY A 62 -24.29 22.84 -0.51
CA GLY A 62 -23.97 24.07 0.22
C GLY A 62 -23.65 23.88 1.71
N TYR A 63 -23.55 22.65 2.19
CA TYR A 63 -23.11 22.34 3.55
C TYR A 63 -21.81 21.53 3.57
N VAL A 64 -21.06 21.64 4.65
CA VAL A 64 -19.84 20.86 4.93
C VAL A 64 -19.78 20.49 6.42
N LEU A 65 -19.05 19.41 6.75
CA LEU A 65 -18.71 19.11 8.14
C LEU A 65 -17.33 19.66 8.45
N VAL A 66 -17.21 20.34 9.59
CA VAL A 66 -15.92 20.80 10.13
C VAL A 66 -15.53 19.86 11.27
N PRO A 67 -14.43 19.08 11.13
CA PRO A 67 -13.98 18.16 12.16
C PRO A 67 -13.50 18.88 13.43
N PRO A 68 -13.73 18.32 14.63
CA PRO A 68 -13.09 18.80 15.84
C PRO A 68 -11.57 18.60 15.78
N ALA A 69 -10.82 19.42 16.54
CA ALA A 69 -9.38 19.27 16.63
C ALA A 69 -8.98 17.88 17.16
N GLY A 70 -8.01 17.24 16.50
CA GLY A 70 -7.48 15.92 16.90
C GLY A 70 -8.30 14.72 16.43
N VAL A 71 -9.44 14.91 15.79
CA VAL A 71 -10.22 13.82 15.18
C VAL A 71 -9.65 13.48 13.81
N SER A 72 -9.43 12.20 13.54
CA SER A 72 -8.99 11.72 12.22
C SER A 72 -10.02 12.06 11.16
N THR A 73 -9.57 12.64 10.05
CA THR A 73 -10.39 12.85 8.84
C THR A 73 -10.18 11.75 7.80
N THR A 74 -9.41 10.70 8.14
CA THR A 74 -8.96 9.70 7.19
C THR A 74 -10.07 8.74 6.80
N GLY A 75 -10.32 8.62 5.49
CA GLY A 75 -11.20 7.59 4.93
C GLY A 75 -12.54 8.12 4.42
N SER A 76 -13.50 7.20 4.29
CA SER A 76 -14.74 7.42 3.54
C SER A 76 -15.76 8.30 4.28
N PHE A 77 -15.64 8.42 5.60
CA PHE A 77 -16.55 9.18 6.44
C PHE A 77 -15.79 10.26 7.21
N VAL A 78 -16.48 11.37 7.49
CA VAL A 78 -15.98 12.49 8.29
C VAL A 78 -16.93 12.74 9.46
N TYR A 79 -16.36 12.99 10.64
CA TYR A 79 -17.08 13.39 11.84
C TYR A 79 -16.85 14.88 12.13
N GLY A 80 -17.92 15.66 12.30
CA GLY A 80 -17.81 17.10 12.47
C GLY A 80 -19.13 17.85 12.58
N SER A 81 -19.04 19.12 12.95
CA SER A 81 -20.21 20.00 13.10
C SER A 81 -20.64 20.54 11.74
N ILE A 82 -21.94 20.62 11.53
CA ILE A 82 -22.54 21.08 10.27
C ILE A 82 -22.31 22.58 10.12
N HIS A 83 -21.79 22.99 8.96
CA HIS A 83 -21.64 24.39 8.59
C HIS A 83 -22.22 24.64 7.20
N ARG A 84 -22.95 25.76 7.07
CA ARG A 84 -23.38 26.28 5.78
C ARG A 84 -22.24 27.03 5.11
N ILE A 85 -22.04 26.77 3.82
CA ILE A 85 -21.11 27.49 2.96
C ILE A 85 -21.83 28.73 2.44
N GLU A 86 -21.31 29.91 2.75
CA GLU A 86 -21.76 31.17 2.17
C GLU A 86 -20.62 31.89 1.46
N ARG A 87 -20.98 32.61 0.40
CA ARG A 87 -20.06 33.48 -0.33
C ARG A 87 -20.36 34.92 0.02
N VAL A 88 -19.37 35.61 0.56
CA VAL A 88 -19.48 37.02 0.92
C VAL A 88 -18.36 37.82 0.27
N PRO A 89 -18.55 39.12 -0.05
CA PRO A 89 -17.49 39.96 -0.58
C PRO A 89 -16.27 39.98 0.35
N VAL A 90 -15.06 39.97 -0.20
CA VAL A 90 -13.82 39.89 0.61
C VAL A 90 -13.73 40.95 1.71
N HIS A 91 -14.21 42.17 1.45
CA HIS A 91 -14.14 43.30 2.38
C HIS A 91 -15.38 43.46 3.26
N SER A 92 -16.35 42.55 3.17
CA SER A 92 -17.53 42.56 4.05
C SER A 92 -17.15 42.23 5.50
N ALA A 93 -18.05 42.43 6.45
CA ALA A 93 -17.91 41.85 7.79
C ALA A 93 -18.17 40.34 7.74
N VAL A 94 -17.41 39.55 8.51
CA VAL A 94 -17.71 38.12 8.75
C VAL A 94 -18.42 38.00 10.10
N PRO A 95 -19.45 37.16 10.23
CA PRO A 95 -19.97 36.77 11.53
C PRO A 95 -18.85 36.27 12.46
N ARG A 96 -18.92 36.57 13.76
CA ARG A 96 -17.85 36.25 14.72
C ARG A 96 -17.58 34.75 14.86
N ASP A 97 -18.58 33.94 14.59
CA ASP A 97 -18.61 32.48 14.70
C ASP A 97 -18.33 31.78 13.36
N ALA A 98 -18.20 32.51 12.25
CA ALA A 98 -17.96 31.92 10.95
C ALA A 98 -16.45 31.75 10.65
N MET A 99 -16.10 30.64 10.02
CA MET A 99 -14.73 30.32 9.63
C MET A 99 -14.48 30.66 8.16
N ILE A 100 -13.33 31.22 7.82
CA ILE A 100 -12.96 31.45 6.41
C ILE A 100 -12.43 30.14 5.82
N ARG A 101 -13.17 29.57 4.87
CA ARG A 101 -12.73 28.38 4.11
C ARG A 101 -11.69 28.76 3.06
N GLY A 102 -11.93 29.86 2.35
CA GLY A 102 -11.10 30.29 1.24
C GLY A 102 -11.66 31.48 0.48
N TYR A 103 -11.03 31.81 -0.64
CA TYR A 103 -11.30 32.95 -1.50
C TYR A 103 -11.63 32.44 -2.90
N THR A 104 -12.69 32.97 -3.51
CA THR A 104 -13.22 32.50 -4.80
C THR A 104 -13.48 33.66 -5.74
N LYS A 105 -13.44 33.40 -7.04
CA LYS A 105 -13.88 34.36 -8.06
C LYS A 105 -15.39 34.58 -7.99
N ALA A 106 -15.86 35.65 -8.63
CA ALA A 106 -17.27 36.06 -8.61
C ALA A 106 -18.23 35.00 -9.19
N ASP A 107 -17.77 34.23 -10.18
CA ASP A 107 -18.51 33.14 -10.81
C ASP A 107 -18.47 31.83 -10.00
N GLY A 108 -17.77 31.81 -8.85
CA GLY A 108 -17.60 30.63 -8.02
C GLY A 108 -16.58 29.63 -8.53
N THR A 109 -15.86 29.95 -9.61
CA THR A 109 -14.77 29.13 -10.10
C THR A 109 -13.50 29.41 -9.30
N ASP A 110 -12.66 28.39 -9.15
CA ASP A 110 -11.31 28.53 -8.59
C ASP A 110 -11.32 29.08 -7.14
N CYS A 111 -11.54 28.20 -6.16
CA CYS A 111 -11.49 28.53 -4.73
C CYS A 111 -10.11 28.19 -4.14
N ILE A 112 -9.46 29.16 -3.51
CA ILE A 112 -8.12 29.03 -2.93
C ILE A 112 -8.13 29.27 -1.42
N GLY A 113 -7.27 28.59 -0.67
CA GLY A 113 -7.17 28.79 0.78
C GLY A 113 -6.58 30.16 1.17
N SER A 114 -6.83 30.60 2.40
CA SER A 114 -6.41 31.93 2.90
C SER A 114 -4.90 32.17 2.79
N ALA A 115 -4.08 31.18 3.15
CA ALA A 115 -2.63 31.28 3.03
C ALA A 115 -2.16 31.47 1.57
N HIS A 116 -2.89 30.93 0.60
CA HIS A 116 -2.58 31.17 -0.81
C HIS A 116 -3.06 32.57 -1.22
N TYR A 117 -4.31 32.95 -0.90
CA TYR A 117 -4.84 34.27 -1.18
C TYR A 117 -3.90 35.38 -0.66
N ASP A 118 -3.40 35.25 0.57
CA ASP A 118 -2.53 36.25 1.19
C ASP A 118 -1.22 36.48 0.43
N ARG A 119 -0.70 35.44 -0.24
CA ARG A 119 0.53 35.47 -1.06
C ARG A 119 0.32 36.01 -2.48
N LEU A 120 -0.92 36.30 -2.89
CA LEU A 120 -1.21 36.88 -4.20
C LEU A 120 -0.85 38.37 -4.26
N SER A 121 -0.44 38.83 -5.44
CA SER A 121 -0.27 40.27 -5.72
C SER A 121 -1.61 41.01 -5.70
N GLN A 122 -1.60 42.32 -5.49
CA GLN A 122 -2.81 43.14 -5.41
C GLN A 122 -3.72 42.98 -6.64
N ALA A 123 -3.13 42.93 -7.84
CA ALA A 123 -3.85 42.72 -9.10
C ALA A 123 -4.52 41.33 -9.17
N LYS A 124 -3.93 40.30 -8.54
CA LYS A 124 -4.50 38.95 -8.51
C LYS A 124 -5.53 38.76 -7.40
N LYS A 125 -5.33 39.39 -6.23
CA LYS A 125 -6.34 39.48 -5.18
C LYS A 125 -7.65 40.10 -5.70
N ALA A 126 -7.55 41.06 -6.63
CA ALA A 126 -8.70 41.67 -7.29
C ALA A 126 -9.55 40.69 -8.12
N LEU A 127 -9.01 39.52 -8.52
CA LEU A 127 -9.77 38.48 -9.24
C LEU A 127 -10.67 37.67 -8.30
N TYR A 128 -10.29 37.52 -7.03
CA TYR A 128 -11.05 36.79 -6.02
C TYR A 128 -11.83 37.81 -5.19
N THR A 129 -12.99 38.19 -5.72
CA THR A 129 -13.84 39.24 -5.14
C THR A 129 -14.73 38.72 -3.99
N GLN A 130 -14.82 37.41 -3.84
CA GLN A 130 -15.62 36.73 -2.82
C GLN A 130 -14.73 35.86 -1.92
N ARG A 131 -15.20 35.57 -0.72
CA ARG A 131 -14.67 34.53 0.16
C ARG A 131 -15.77 33.55 0.55
N GLU A 132 -15.42 32.27 0.61
CA GLU A 132 -16.26 31.24 1.18
C GLU A 132 -16.07 31.22 2.70
N ILE A 133 -17.15 31.45 3.42
CA ILE A 133 -17.22 31.34 4.87
C ILE A 133 -18.09 30.15 5.26
N LEU A 134 -17.74 29.50 6.36
CA LEU A 134 -18.46 28.39 6.97
C LEU A 134 -19.18 28.95 8.20
N ILE A 135 -20.50 28.97 8.16
CA ILE A 135 -21.34 29.47 9.25
C ILE A 135 -21.89 28.25 9.98
N PRO A 136 -21.71 28.13 11.31
CA PRO A 136 -22.30 27.04 12.09
C PRO A 136 -23.81 26.99 11.91
N ASP A 137 -24.36 25.82 11.60
CA ASP A 137 -25.79 25.67 11.31
C ASP A 137 -26.63 25.44 12.56
N GLY A 138 -26.53 26.33 13.57
CA GLY A 138 -27.32 26.32 14.81
C GLY A 138 -27.07 25.13 15.75
N ASP A 139 -27.22 23.90 15.26
CA ASP A 139 -26.82 22.65 15.90
C ASP A 139 -25.31 22.43 15.68
N THR A 140 -24.53 22.67 16.73
CA THR A 140 -23.08 22.44 16.72
C THR A 140 -22.72 21.00 17.06
N ALA A 141 -23.69 20.15 17.40
CA ALA A 141 -23.40 18.78 17.76
C ALA A 141 -22.78 18.05 16.56
N PRO A 142 -21.61 17.43 16.72
CA PRO A 142 -20.93 16.76 15.63
C PRO A 142 -21.73 15.54 15.14
N ARG A 143 -21.67 15.33 13.83
CA ARG A 143 -22.36 14.28 13.08
C ARG A 143 -21.41 13.61 12.13
N TRP A 144 -21.86 12.53 11.50
CA TRP A 144 -21.11 11.83 10.46
C TRP A 144 -21.65 12.17 9.07
N ALA A 145 -20.77 12.18 8.09
CA ALA A 145 -21.14 12.28 6.68
C ALA A 145 -20.15 11.51 5.79
N LEU A 146 -20.55 11.20 4.56
CA LEU A 146 -19.61 10.77 3.54
C LEU A 146 -18.65 11.91 3.18
N ARG A 147 -17.35 11.61 3.17
CA ARG A 147 -16.27 12.57 2.87
C ARG A 147 -16.34 12.99 1.41
N ASP A 148 -16.21 12.03 0.50
CA ASP A 148 -16.18 12.27 -0.92
C ASP A 148 -17.58 12.16 -1.52
N ARG A 149 -18.02 13.24 -2.14
CA ARG A 149 -19.30 13.30 -2.86
C ARG A 149 -19.20 14.24 -4.06
N PRO A 150 -20.01 14.03 -5.11
CA PRO A 150 -20.19 15.02 -6.16
C PRO A 150 -20.62 16.37 -5.57
N ALA A 151 -20.12 17.49 -6.12
CA ALA A 151 -20.38 18.84 -5.59
C ALA A 151 -21.88 19.19 -5.50
N ASN A 152 -22.70 18.58 -6.37
CA ASN A 152 -24.14 18.82 -6.44
C ASN A 152 -24.97 17.71 -5.76
N ALA A 153 -24.33 16.75 -5.10
CA ALA A 153 -25.04 15.69 -4.39
C ALA A 153 -25.48 16.16 -3.00
N ASN A 154 -26.67 15.70 -2.58
CA ASN A 154 -27.10 15.84 -1.21
C ASN A 154 -26.15 15.10 -0.27
N MET A 155 -25.99 15.62 0.95
CA MET A 155 -25.15 15.03 1.99
C MET A 155 -26.03 14.24 2.96
N ALA A 156 -25.86 12.92 2.97
CA ALA A 156 -26.38 12.06 4.02
C ALA A 156 -25.64 12.32 5.34
N ILE A 157 -26.39 12.41 6.44
CA ILE A 157 -25.90 12.73 7.76
C ILE A 157 -26.34 11.65 8.75
N TRP A 158 -25.41 11.22 9.60
CA TRP A 158 -25.70 10.30 10.70
C TRP A 158 -25.41 10.87 12.07
N ASP A 159 -26.31 10.60 13.02
CA ASP A 159 -26.16 11.00 14.43
C ASP A 159 -25.21 10.06 15.21
N ALA A 160 -25.03 8.84 14.71
CA ALA A 160 -24.15 7.80 15.24
C ALA A 160 -23.17 7.32 14.15
N PRO A 161 -22.14 6.51 14.49
CA PRO A 161 -21.26 5.92 13.49
C PRO A 161 -22.06 5.26 12.35
N PRO A 162 -21.77 5.58 11.07
CA PRO A 162 -22.57 5.09 9.93
C PRO A 162 -22.57 3.57 9.83
N LEU A 163 -21.52 2.92 10.33
CA LEU A 163 -21.37 1.46 10.33
C LEU A 163 -21.45 0.93 11.76
N SER A 164 -22.14 -0.20 11.91
CA SER A 164 -22.26 -0.89 13.19
C SER A 164 -22.20 -2.40 12.99
N LYS A 165 -21.50 -3.06 13.93
CA LYS A 165 -21.35 -4.51 13.97
C LYS A 165 -22.67 -5.24 14.19
N ASP A 166 -23.61 -4.59 14.87
CA ASP A 166 -24.94 -5.14 15.14
C ASP A 166 -25.79 -5.30 13.87
N ASP A 167 -25.45 -4.55 12.81
CA ASP A 167 -26.16 -4.57 11.52
C ASP A 167 -25.48 -5.49 10.50
N ALA A 168 -24.47 -6.24 10.92
CA ALA A 168 -23.75 -7.14 10.05
C ALA A 168 -24.65 -8.31 9.63
N THR A 169 -24.90 -8.45 8.34
CA THR A 169 -25.85 -9.42 7.78
C THR A 169 -25.25 -10.27 6.66
N LEU A 170 -24.17 -9.80 6.03
CA LEU A 170 -23.54 -10.50 4.91
C LEU A 170 -22.73 -11.69 5.42
N THR A 171 -23.13 -12.91 5.08
CA THR A 171 -22.44 -14.12 5.54
C THR A 171 -21.22 -14.42 4.68
N VAL A 172 -20.06 -14.50 5.32
CA VAL A 172 -18.83 -14.94 4.70
C VAL A 172 -18.89 -16.45 4.46
N GLY A 173 -18.80 -16.90 3.20
CA GLY A 173 -18.81 -18.32 2.85
C GLY A 173 -17.46 -19.00 3.03
N PHE A 174 -16.38 -18.22 3.00
CA PHE A 174 -15.01 -18.72 3.03
C PHE A 174 -14.12 -17.90 3.96
N GLN A 175 -13.33 -18.58 4.79
CA GLN A 175 -12.34 -17.90 5.63
C GLN A 175 -11.37 -17.09 4.76
N LEU A 176 -11.12 -15.86 5.16
CA LEU A 176 -10.17 -14.93 4.54
C LEU A 176 -9.14 -14.48 5.57
N SER A 177 -7.88 -14.39 5.15
CA SER A 177 -6.79 -13.86 5.97
C SER A 177 -6.26 -12.58 5.34
N CYS A 178 -6.26 -11.48 6.09
CA CYS A 178 -5.83 -10.17 5.60
C CYS A 178 -4.71 -9.60 6.47
N ASN A 179 -3.62 -9.14 5.85
CA ASN A 179 -2.59 -8.40 6.58
C ASN A 179 -3.06 -6.97 6.87
N ARG A 180 -2.80 -6.44 8.08
CA ARG A 180 -3.15 -5.06 8.46
C ARG A 180 -2.57 -4.01 7.51
N GLY A 181 -1.36 -4.20 7.01
CA GLY A 181 -0.73 -3.32 6.02
C GLY A 181 -1.51 -3.28 4.71
N GLN A 182 -1.96 -4.46 4.21
CA GLN A 182 -2.81 -4.54 3.02
C GLN A 182 -4.15 -3.85 3.23
N LEU A 183 -4.80 -4.08 4.38
CA LEU A 183 -6.06 -3.43 4.74
C LEU A 183 -5.92 -1.91 4.82
N ASN A 184 -4.84 -1.41 5.42
CA ASN A 184 -4.55 0.02 5.51
C ASN A 184 -4.19 0.65 4.16
N SER A 185 -3.71 -0.15 3.19
CA SER A 185 -3.42 0.29 1.82
C SER A 185 -4.64 0.34 0.91
N LEU A 186 -5.82 -0.08 1.40
CA LEU A 186 -7.07 0.08 0.64
C LEU A 186 -7.34 1.55 0.33
N ASP A 187 -8.02 1.78 -0.79
CA ASP A 187 -8.46 3.09 -1.22
C ASP A 187 -9.25 3.82 -0.11
N ALA A 188 -9.18 5.15 -0.07
CA ALA A 188 -9.85 5.96 0.95
C ALA A 188 -11.38 5.74 0.98
N SER A 189 -12.00 5.36 -0.14
CA SER A 189 -13.42 4.99 -0.24
C SER A 189 -13.75 3.61 0.37
N ARG A 190 -12.74 2.80 0.69
CA ARG A 190 -12.87 1.43 1.23
C ARG A 190 -12.32 1.30 2.66
N ARG A 191 -12.02 2.42 3.32
CA ARG A 191 -11.56 2.42 4.71
C ARG A 191 -12.03 3.67 5.43
N PHE A 192 -12.27 3.56 6.73
CA PHE A 192 -12.42 4.73 7.59
C PHE A 192 -11.95 4.41 9.02
N ILE A 193 -11.64 5.45 9.77
CA ILE A 193 -11.26 5.35 11.19
C ILE A 193 -12.39 5.98 12.00
N ASP A 194 -12.95 5.21 12.93
CA ASP A 194 -14.00 5.64 13.84
C ASP A 194 -13.42 6.56 14.95
N ILE A 195 -14.29 7.28 15.67
CA ILE A 195 -13.89 8.21 16.74
C ILE A 195 -13.19 7.52 17.91
N ASP A 196 -13.45 6.22 18.12
CA ASP A 196 -12.78 5.42 19.15
C ASP A 196 -11.41 4.85 18.69
N GLY A 197 -10.99 5.20 17.46
CA GLY A 197 -9.76 4.73 16.84
C GLY A 197 -9.89 3.37 16.14
N SER A 198 -11.07 2.74 16.15
CA SER A 198 -11.30 1.50 15.41
C SER A 198 -11.19 1.73 13.91
N HIS A 199 -10.46 0.83 13.24
CA HIS A 199 -10.38 0.86 11.79
C HIS A 199 -11.50 0.01 11.20
N TRP A 200 -12.04 0.48 10.09
CA TRP A 200 -13.01 -0.25 9.30
C TRP A 200 -12.51 -0.36 7.88
N TRP A 201 -12.69 -1.52 7.29
CA TRP A 201 -12.26 -1.82 5.93
C TRP A 201 -13.37 -2.51 5.17
N GLN A 202 -13.56 -2.12 3.91
CA GLN A 202 -14.45 -2.81 2.99
C GLN A 202 -13.67 -3.88 2.23
N ILE A 203 -13.87 -5.15 2.59
CA ILE A 203 -13.16 -6.30 2.05
C ILE A 203 -14.01 -7.05 1.04
N GLU A 204 -13.35 -7.70 0.10
CA GLU A 204 -13.96 -8.60 -0.88
C GLU A 204 -13.71 -10.05 -0.47
N VAL A 205 -14.77 -10.85 -0.38
CA VAL A 205 -14.72 -12.27 0.01
C VAL A 205 -15.84 -13.03 -0.70
N GLY A 206 -15.75 -14.36 -0.80
CA GLY A 206 -16.85 -15.15 -1.35
C GLY A 206 -17.94 -15.44 -0.32
N ASP A 207 -19.21 -15.41 -0.75
CA ASP A 207 -20.35 -15.90 0.04
C ASP A 207 -20.52 -17.43 -0.07
N GLU A 208 -21.58 -17.96 0.54
CA GLU A 208 -21.89 -19.40 0.55
C GLU A 208 -22.23 -19.96 -0.84
N GLU A 209 -22.68 -19.11 -1.76
CA GLU A 209 -22.98 -19.45 -3.15
C GLU A 209 -21.77 -19.25 -4.08
N ASN A 210 -20.60 -18.95 -3.49
CA ASN A 210 -19.36 -18.68 -4.21
C ASN A 210 -19.41 -17.42 -5.10
N SER A 211 -20.25 -16.46 -4.72
CA SER A 211 -20.40 -15.15 -5.35
C SER A 211 -19.61 -14.08 -4.61
N CYS A 212 -19.21 -13.02 -5.33
CA CYS A 212 -18.46 -11.91 -4.75
C CYS A 212 -19.31 -11.16 -3.71
N LEU A 213 -18.82 -11.07 -2.48
CA LEU A 213 -19.39 -10.32 -1.37
C LEU A 213 -18.43 -9.19 -1.00
N LEU A 214 -18.93 -7.97 -1.10
CA LEU A 214 -18.24 -6.75 -0.66
C LEU A 214 -18.87 -6.26 0.64
N GLY A 215 -18.11 -6.29 1.74
CA GLY A 215 -18.63 -6.00 3.08
C GLY A 215 -17.62 -5.30 3.97
N TRP A 216 -18.13 -4.56 4.95
CA TRP A 216 -17.32 -3.85 5.93
C TRP A 216 -17.03 -4.71 7.16
N VAL A 217 -15.77 -4.69 7.58
CA VAL A 217 -15.27 -5.36 8.78
C VAL A 217 -14.57 -4.34 9.69
N CYS A 218 -14.80 -4.47 10.99
CA CYS A 218 -14.14 -3.65 12.02
C CYS A 218 -12.88 -4.35 12.55
N SER A 219 -11.85 -3.56 12.90
CA SER A 219 -10.63 -4.04 13.53
C SER A 219 -10.83 -4.55 14.95
N LYS A 220 -11.94 -4.17 15.60
CA LYS A 220 -12.15 -4.33 17.04
C LYS A 220 -13.44 -5.09 17.31
N ASP A 221 -13.29 -6.28 17.91
CA ASP A 221 -14.39 -7.14 18.37
C ASP A 221 -15.48 -7.34 17.31
N HIS A 222 -15.10 -7.57 16.05
CA HIS A 222 -16.06 -7.84 14.98
C HIS A 222 -16.49 -9.32 15.04
N PRO A 223 -17.80 -9.64 15.06
CA PRO A 223 -18.25 -11.02 15.19
C PRO A 223 -17.69 -11.93 14.10
N GLY A 224 -17.06 -13.04 14.52
CA GLY A 224 -16.44 -13.99 13.60
C GLY A 224 -15.07 -13.55 13.06
N THR A 225 -14.41 -12.57 13.71
CA THR A 225 -13.03 -12.22 13.40
C THR A 225 -12.09 -12.43 14.58
N ARG A 226 -10.80 -12.59 14.31
CA ARG A 226 -9.73 -12.53 15.31
C ARG A 226 -8.44 -12.01 14.69
N TRP A 227 -7.55 -11.51 15.52
CA TRP A 227 -6.17 -11.23 15.11
C TRP A 227 -5.29 -12.46 15.28
N GLU A 228 -4.43 -12.73 14.29
CA GLU A 228 -3.52 -13.86 14.28
C GLU A 228 -2.09 -13.48 13.84
N SER A 229 -1.10 -14.28 14.25
CA SER A 229 0.26 -14.17 13.72
C SER A 229 0.41 -14.93 12.40
N PRO A 230 1.15 -14.40 11.41
CA PRO A 230 1.50 -15.15 10.20
C PRO A 230 2.22 -16.47 10.52
N HIS A 231 2.92 -16.54 11.66
CA HIS A 231 3.61 -17.75 12.12
C HIS A 231 2.67 -18.88 12.57
N ALA A 232 1.36 -18.63 12.71
CA ALA A 232 0.38 -19.71 12.89
C ALA A 232 -0.01 -20.38 11.56
N TRP A 233 0.42 -19.82 10.43
CA TRP A 233 0.04 -20.21 9.08
C TRP A 233 -1.48 -20.33 8.95
N PRO A 234 -2.23 -19.23 9.17
CA PRO A 234 -3.68 -19.23 9.11
C PRO A 234 -4.18 -19.68 7.73
N GLY A 235 -5.16 -20.58 7.75
CA GLY A 235 -5.72 -21.17 6.54
C GLY A 235 -4.85 -22.24 5.86
N PHE A 236 -3.62 -22.50 6.34
CA PHE A 236 -2.80 -23.59 5.80
C PHE A 236 -3.20 -24.95 6.34
N HIS A 237 -3.39 -25.89 5.42
CA HIS A 237 -3.82 -27.26 5.70
C HIS A 237 -2.87 -28.24 5.03
N ILE A 238 -2.46 -29.27 5.77
CA ILE A 238 -1.64 -30.37 5.26
C ILE A 238 -2.59 -31.48 4.78
N THR A 239 -2.37 -31.97 3.58
CA THR A 239 -3.07 -33.13 3.01
C THR A 239 -2.09 -34.13 2.44
N ASP A 240 -2.35 -35.41 2.64
CA ASP A 240 -1.56 -36.48 2.05
C ASP A 240 -2.11 -36.86 0.67
N ALA A 241 -1.28 -36.73 -0.36
CA ALA A 241 -1.62 -37.08 -1.73
C ALA A 241 -0.81 -38.29 -2.25
N THR A 242 -0.09 -39.02 -1.38
CA THR A 242 0.76 -40.15 -1.80
C THR A 242 -0.01 -41.30 -2.44
N MET A 243 -1.33 -41.40 -2.25
CA MET A 243 -2.16 -42.35 -2.99
C MET A 243 -2.29 -42.02 -4.49
N PHE A 244 -2.00 -40.78 -4.90
CA PHE A 244 -2.08 -40.33 -6.30
C PHE A 244 -0.81 -40.70 -7.08
N GLU A 245 -0.43 -41.97 -7.05
CA GLU A 245 0.62 -42.47 -7.94
C GLU A 245 0.22 -42.28 -9.42
N PRO A 246 1.17 -42.04 -10.35
CA PRO A 246 0.86 -41.61 -11.71
C PRO A 246 -0.16 -42.51 -12.43
N MET A 247 -0.05 -43.84 -12.28
CA MET A 247 -1.03 -44.75 -12.86
C MET A 247 -2.41 -44.65 -12.20
N ALA A 248 -2.49 -44.62 -10.88
CA ALA A 248 -3.77 -44.49 -10.17
C ALA A 248 -4.47 -43.15 -10.50
N ALA A 249 -3.69 -42.07 -10.61
CA ALA A 249 -4.18 -40.77 -11.05
C ALA A 249 -4.73 -40.80 -12.49
N LEU A 250 -4.05 -41.48 -13.41
CA LEU A 250 -4.54 -41.67 -14.79
C LEU A 250 -5.83 -42.49 -14.81
N GLN A 251 -5.88 -43.63 -14.10
CA GLN A 251 -7.06 -44.50 -14.00
C GLN A 251 -8.29 -43.73 -13.49
N ARG A 252 -8.11 -42.93 -12.43
CA ARG A 252 -9.16 -42.04 -11.92
C ARG A 252 -9.61 -41.04 -12.98
N ASN A 253 -8.68 -40.35 -13.64
CA ASN A 253 -9.02 -39.30 -14.59
C ASN A 253 -9.78 -39.85 -15.80
N VAL A 254 -9.36 -40.97 -16.40
CA VAL A 254 -10.10 -41.57 -17.53
C VAL A 254 -11.50 -42.03 -17.14
N CYS A 255 -11.69 -42.53 -15.92
CA CYS A 255 -13.02 -42.87 -15.41
C CYS A 255 -13.91 -41.64 -15.27
N LEU A 256 -13.38 -40.54 -14.72
CA LEU A 256 -14.15 -39.31 -14.53
C LEU A 256 -14.50 -38.60 -15.83
N MET A 257 -13.64 -38.70 -16.85
CA MET A 257 -13.89 -38.11 -18.17
C MET A 257 -14.85 -38.96 -19.03
N GLY A 258 -15.16 -40.19 -18.60
CA GLY A 258 -15.98 -41.13 -19.37
C GLY A 258 -15.23 -41.81 -20.51
N ASP A 259 -13.90 -41.70 -20.54
CA ASP A 259 -13.02 -42.23 -21.59
C ASP A 259 -12.56 -43.67 -21.30
N VAL A 260 -13.00 -44.28 -20.19
CA VAL A 260 -12.62 -45.65 -19.82
C VAL A 260 -13.27 -46.67 -20.75
N LEU A 261 -12.45 -47.55 -21.34
CA LEU A 261 -12.91 -48.69 -22.13
C LEU A 261 -13.59 -49.72 -21.23
N ASP A 262 -14.62 -50.40 -21.75
CA ASP A 262 -15.44 -51.33 -20.94
C ASP A 262 -14.61 -52.46 -20.33
N ASP A 263 -13.62 -53.00 -21.04
CA ASP A 263 -12.71 -54.04 -20.55
C ASP A 263 -11.80 -53.59 -19.39
N HIS A 264 -11.68 -52.28 -19.13
CA HIS A 264 -10.88 -51.71 -18.04
C HIS A 264 -11.73 -51.15 -16.89
N ARG A 265 -13.05 -51.05 -17.09
CA ARG A 265 -13.98 -50.43 -16.15
C ARG A 265 -13.96 -51.09 -14.76
N GLU A 266 -14.08 -52.42 -14.72
CA GLU A 266 -14.07 -53.20 -13.46
C GLU A 266 -12.79 -53.00 -12.64
N ALA A 267 -11.65 -52.79 -13.32
CA ALA A 267 -10.36 -52.58 -12.66
C ALA A 267 -10.17 -51.14 -12.19
N PHE A 268 -10.69 -50.14 -12.91
CA PHE A 268 -10.41 -48.73 -12.64
C PHE A 268 -11.43 -48.06 -11.71
N GLU A 269 -12.69 -48.52 -11.70
CA GLU A 269 -13.73 -47.98 -10.82
C GLU A 269 -13.41 -48.05 -9.31
N PRO A 270 -12.82 -49.15 -8.79
CA PRO A 270 -12.39 -49.21 -7.40
C PRO A 270 -11.30 -48.16 -7.07
N VAL A 271 -10.37 -47.92 -7.99
CA VAL A 271 -9.30 -46.92 -7.83
C VAL A 271 -9.87 -45.50 -7.84
N MET A 272 -10.78 -45.21 -8.78
CA MET A 272 -11.50 -43.94 -8.85
C MET A 272 -12.26 -43.67 -7.55
N THR A 273 -12.97 -44.67 -7.03
CA THR A 273 -13.73 -44.56 -5.78
C THR A 273 -12.82 -44.33 -4.58
N ALA A 274 -11.73 -45.09 -4.46
CA ALA A 274 -10.79 -44.96 -3.36
C ALA A 274 -10.09 -43.59 -3.36
N LEU A 275 -9.61 -43.11 -4.51
CA LEU A 275 -9.01 -41.79 -4.62
C LEU A 275 -10.02 -40.66 -4.43
N GLY A 276 -11.26 -40.83 -4.92
CA GLY A 276 -12.35 -39.88 -4.69
C GLY A 276 -12.73 -39.73 -3.22
N ALA A 277 -12.57 -40.80 -2.42
CA ALA A 277 -12.80 -40.79 -0.97
C ALA A 277 -11.58 -40.30 -0.16
N SER A 278 -10.46 -39.96 -0.81
CA SER A 278 -9.25 -39.51 -0.12
C SER A 278 -9.43 -38.16 0.59
N ASP A 279 -8.65 -37.93 1.64
CA ASP A 279 -8.60 -36.65 2.34
C ASP A 279 -8.18 -35.51 1.40
N PHE A 280 -7.29 -35.79 0.45
CA PHE A 280 -6.85 -34.82 -0.55
C PHE A 280 -8.02 -34.32 -1.42
N ILE A 281 -8.83 -35.23 -1.98
CA ILE A 281 -9.99 -34.83 -2.81
C ILE A 281 -11.07 -34.18 -1.96
N THR A 282 -11.38 -34.75 -0.81
CA THR A 282 -12.39 -34.18 0.11
C THR A 282 -12.03 -32.76 0.53
N ASN A 283 -10.75 -32.50 0.81
CA ASN A 283 -10.28 -31.16 1.12
C ASN A 283 -10.31 -30.23 -0.11
N LEU A 284 -9.93 -30.70 -1.31
CA LEU A 284 -10.05 -29.90 -2.53
C LEU A 284 -11.50 -29.47 -2.80
N GLU A 285 -12.48 -30.36 -2.61
CA GLU A 285 -13.92 -30.04 -2.74
C GLU A 285 -14.34 -28.92 -1.80
N GLN A 286 -13.89 -28.98 -0.54
CA GLN A 286 -14.14 -27.94 0.45
C GLN A 286 -13.46 -26.62 0.07
N VAL A 287 -12.27 -26.67 -0.54
CA VAL A 287 -11.48 -25.50 -0.96
C VAL A 287 -12.13 -24.78 -2.14
N ILE A 288 -12.58 -25.52 -3.16
CA ILE A 288 -13.14 -24.94 -4.38
C ILE A 288 -14.65 -24.67 -4.32
N GLY A 289 -15.31 -25.07 -3.22
CA GLY A 289 -16.73 -24.82 -3.02
C GLY A 289 -17.65 -25.73 -3.82
N LEU A 290 -17.19 -26.94 -4.18
CA LEU A 290 -17.97 -27.96 -4.89
C LEU A 290 -18.55 -29.04 -3.95
N VAL A 291 -18.68 -28.73 -2.66
CA VAL A 291 -19.17 -29.67 -1.65
C VAL A 291 -20.55 -30.19 -2.04
N GLY A 292 -20.66 -31.50 -2.29
CA GLY A 292 -21.92 -32.19 -2.57
C GLY A 292 -22.36 -32.22 -4.05
N ALA A 293 -21.92 -31.29 -4.89
CA ALA A 293 -22.34 -31.25 -6.31
C ALA A 293 -21.58 -32.25 -7.20
N ARG A 294 -20.30 -32.52 -6.87
CA ARG A 294 -19.41 -33.42 -7.62
C ARG A 294 -18.51 -34.23 -6.68
N LYS A 295 -19.10 -34.83 -5.65
CA LYS A 295 -18.38 -35.59 -4.61
C LYS A 295 -17.53 -36.72 -5.21
N GLY A 296 -16.26 -36.77 -4.84
CA GLY A 296 -15.20 -37.64 -5.35
C GLY A 296 -14.66 -37.26 -6.75
N ALA A 297 -15.27 -36.28 -7.43
CA ALA A 297 -15.13 -36.09 -8.87
C ALA A 297 -14.46 -34.77 -9.28
N VAL A 298 -13.65 -34.17 -8.39
CA VAL A 298 -12.83 -32.99 -8.67
C VAL A 298 -11.77 -33.31 -9.72
N VAL A 299 -11.65 -32.47 -10.75
CA VAL A 299 -10.63 -32.58 -11.81
C VAL A 299 -9.81 -31.28 -11.95
N SER A 300 -8.74 -31.32 -12.74
CA SER A 300 -7.83 -30.18 -12.92
C SER A 300 -8.51 -28.94 -13.51
N SER A 301 -9.51 -29.11 -14.38
CA SER A 301 -10.29 -27.99 -14.91
C SER A 301 -11.08 -27.26 -13.83
N ASP A 302 -11.61 -27.99 -12.84
CA ASP A 302 -12.35 -27.39 -11.72
C ASP A 302 -11.41 -26.51 -10.89
N ILE A 303 -10.18 -26.96 -10.66
CA ILE A 303 -9.14 -26.18 -9.97
C ILE A 303 -8.78 -24.94 -10.80
N GLY A 304 -8.59 -25.09 -12.11
CA GLY A 304 -8.23 -24.00 -13.01
C GLY A 304 -9.31 -22.91 -13.10
N GLU A 305 -10.59 -23.30 -13.15
CA GLU A 305 -11.73 -22.38 -13.10
C GLU A 305 -11.84 -21.72 -11.72
N ALA A 306 -11.70 -22.49 -10.65
CA ALA A 306 -11.78 -21.99 -9.29
C ALA A 306 -10.69 -20.96 -8.98
N GLN A 307 -9.47 -21.15 -9.50
CA GLN A 307 -8.37 -20.19 -9.36
C GLN A 307 -8.63 -18.83 -10.05
N GLN A 308 -9.63 -18.71 -10.93
CA GLN A 308 -10.02 -17.40 -11.48
C GLN A 308 -10.71 -16.50 -10.45
N ARG A 309 -11.13 -17.06 -9.30
CA ARG A 309 -11.78 -16.32 -8.22
C ARG A 309 -10.76 -16.02 -7.11
N PRO A 310 -10.52 -14.73 -6.75
CA PRO A 310 -9.48 -14.36 -5.79
C PRO A 310 -9.57 -15.08 -4.43
N TRP A 311 -10.76 -15.20 -3.86
CA TRP A 311 -10.96 -15.85 -2.55
C TRP A 311 -10.73 -17.37 -2.59
N ILE A 312 -10.96 -18.03 -3.73
CA ILE A 312 -10.62 -19.45 -3.86
C ILE A 312 -9.13 -19.63 -4.14
N ALA A 313 -8.53 -18.82 -5.03
CA ALA A 313 -7.10 -18.84 -5.30
C ALA A 313 -6.29 -18.68 -3.99
N HIS A 314 -6.74 -17.80 -3.10
CA HIS A 314 -6.18 -17.61 -1.76
C HIS A 314 -6.17 -18.92 -0.93
N ARG A 315 -7.25 -19.71 -0.97
CA ARG A 315 -7.35 -20.99 -0.24
C ARG A 315 -6.56 -22.13 -0.90
N VAL A 316 -6.56 -22.19 -2.23
CA VAL A 316 -5.75 -23.15 -2.99
C VAL A 316 -4.27 -22.92 -2.71
N SER A 317 -3.83 -21.65 -2.65
CA SER A 317 -2.45 -21.29 -2.29
C SER A 317 -2.05 -21.63 -0.85
N ARG A 318 -2.98 -22.07 0.00
CA ARG A 318 -2.74 -22.48 1.39
C ARG A 318 -2.83 -23.99 1.59
N GLN A 319 -2.82 -24.75 0.50
CA GLN A 319 -2.69 -26.20 0.56
C GLN A 319 -1.22 -26.59 0.66
N ILE A 320 -0.92 -27.46 1.61
CA ILE A 320 0.40 -28.10 1.77
C ILE A 320 0.20 -29.57 1.44
N VAL A 321 0.79 -30.02 0.34
CA VAL A 321 0.51 -31.34 -0.21
C VAL A 321 1.71 -32.25 0.05
N ARG A 322 1.52 -33.33 0.80
CA ARG A 322 2.55 -34.35 0.96
C ARG A 322 2.54 -35.26 -0.26
N PHE A 323 3.63 -35.22 -1.03
CA PHE A 323 3.80 -35.99 -2.27
C PHE A 323 5.28 -36.18 -2.60
N GLU A 324 5.61 -37.23 -3.34
CA GLU A 324 6.98 -37.45 -3.82
C GLU A 324 7.36 -36.39 -4.86
N SER A 325 8.47 -35.68 -4.60
CA SER A 325 9.02 -34.62 -5.45
C SER A 325 9.31 -35.11 -6.87
N GLN A 326 9.11 -34.23 -7.86
CA GLN A 326 9.49 -34.54 -9.24
C GLN A 326 11.00 -34.77 -9.36
N TRP A 327 11.81 -34.13 -8.51
CA TRP A 327 13.27 -34.24 -8.53
C TRP A 327 13.79 -35.54 -7.89
N SER A 328 12.88 -36.43 -7.45
CA SER A 328 13.22 -37.80 -7.09
C SER A 328 13.91 -38.50 -8.25
N SER A 329 14.81 -39.44 -7.93
CA SER A 329 15.44 -40.31 -8.93
C SER A 329 14.57 -41.54 -9.26
N ASN A 330 13.32 -41.57 -8.80
CA ASN A 330 12.38 -42.67 -8.98
C ASN A 330 11.63 -42.50 -10.32
N ILE A 331 12.29 -42.85 -11.42
CA ILE A 331 11.67 -42.76 -12.75
C ILE A 331 10.64 -43.87 -12.98
N ASP A 332 10.77 -45.01 -12.28
CA ASP A 332 9.93 -46.20 -12.45
C ASP A 332 8.43 -45.91 -12.23
N ARG A 333 8.11 -45.01 -11.29
CA ARG A 333 6.72 -44.58 -11.07
C ARG A 333 6.11 -43.86 -12.27
N TRP A 334 6.91 -43.31 -13.17
CA TRP A 334 6.45 -42.64 -14.37
C TRP A 334 6.48 -43.57 -15.58
N THR A 335 7.46 -44.46 -15.68
CA THR A 335 7.59 -45.39 -16.82
C THR A 335 6.42 -46.36 -16.95
N GLN A 336 5.67 -46.64 -15.87
CA GLN A 336 4.40 -47.39 -15.95
C GLN A 336 3.36 -46.76 -16.90
N LEU A 337 3.47 -45.46 -17.20
CA LEU A 337 2.59 -44.77 -18.15
C LEU A 337 3.03 -44.93 -19.61
N ASN A 338 4.26 -45.39 -19.86
CA ASN A 338 4.85 -45.49 -21.19
C ASN A 338 3.94 -46.17 -22.25
N PRO A 339 3.21 -47.27 -21.95
CA PRO A 339 2.35 -47.90 -22.94
C PRO A 339 1.18 -47.03 -23.44
N TYR A 340 0.84 -45.96 -22.70
CA TYR A 340 -0.34 -45.12 -22.96
C TYR A 340 0.01 -43.73 -23.52
N MET A 341 1.29 -43.42 -23.70
CA MET A 341 1.75 -42.08 -23.99
C MET A 341 2.41 -41.97 -25.37
N ASN A 342 2.57 -40.73 -25.85
CA ASN A 342 3.11 -40.45 -27.19
C ASN A 342 4.64 -40.29 -27.18
N ALA A 343 5.23 -40.02 -28.36
CA ALA A 343 6.67 -39.81 -28.49
C ALA A 343 7.21 -38.65 -27.63
N ASP A 344 6.44 -37.58 -27.45
CA ASP A 344 6.85 -36.41 -26.66
C ASP A 344 7.02 -36.78 -25.17
N TRP A 345 6.16 -37.66 -24.64
CA TRP A 345 6.29 -38.19 -23.29
C TRP A 345 7.61 -38.91 -23.08
N HIS A 346 8.01 -39.78 -24.00
CA HIS A 346 9.27 -40.53 -23.87
C HIS A 346 10.49 -39.60 -23.84
N VAL A 347 10.48 -38.53 -24.64
CA VAL A 347 11.52 -37.50 -24.59
C VAL A 347 11.54 -36.79 -23.25
N ASP A 348 10.38 -36.48 -22.67
CA ASP A 348 10.32 -35.84 -21.35
C ASP A 348 10.75 -36.80 -20.22
N MET A 349 10.50 -38.11 -20.36
CA MET A 349 10.97 -39.12 -19.40
C MET A 349 12.50 -39.26 -19.42
N GLU A 350 13.13 -39.27 -20.59
CA GLU A 350 14.60 -39.23 -20.69
C GLU A 350 15.19 -37.96 -20.08
N ARG A 351 14.47 -36.83 -20.20
CA ARG A 351 14.86 -35.57 -19.57
C ARG A 351 14.72 -35.66 -18.05
N GLN A 352 13.63 -36.24 -17.56
CA GLN A 352 13.35 -36.36 -16.12
C GLN A 352 14.36 -37.26 -15.43
N GLU A 353 14.70 -38.40 -16.03
CA GLU A 353 15.72 -39.33 -15.55
C GLU A 353 17.07 -38.64 -15.34
N LYS A 354 17.47 -37.77 -16.28
CA LYS A 354 18.70 -36.98 -16.20
C LYS A 354 18.63 -35.81 -15.20
N SER A 355 17.41 -35.39 -14.83
CA SER A 355 17.19 -34.22 -13.98
C SER A 355 17.01 -34.57 -12.50
N GLY A 356 16.82 -35.84 -12.15
CA GLY A 356 16.60 -36.28 -10.76
C GLY A 356 17.89 -36.25 -9.93
N TRP A 357 18.03 -35.26 -9.06
CA TRP A 357 19.23 -35.04 -8.25
C TRP A 357 19.06 -35.43 -6.76
N TRP A 358 17.88 -35.92 -6.34
CA TRP A 358 17.59 -36.15 -4.91
C TRP A 358 18.61 -37.05 -4.21
N ASN A 359 18.96 -38.19 -4.82
CA ASN A 359 19.94 -39.15 -4.26
C ASN A 359 21.36 -38.59 -4.18
N GLU A 360 21.66 -37.53 -4.93
CA GLU A 360 22.96 -36.88 -4.87
C GLU A 360 23.13 -36.05 -3.60
N VAL A 361 22.03 -35.55 -3.02
CA VAL A 361 22.04 -34.65 -1.87
C VAL A 361 21.45 -35.25 -0.59
N ALA A 362 20.51 -36.18 -0.71
CA ALA A 362 19.83 -36.81 0.43
C ALA A 362 20.85 -37.50 1.36
N GLY A 363 20.76 -37.19 2.66
CA GLY A 363 21.70 -37.69 3.67
C GLY A 363 23.11 -37.07 3.62
N LYS A 364 23.41 -36.21 2.65
CA LYS A 364 24.73 -35.54 2.51
C LYS A 364 24.69 -34.06 2.89
N LEU A 365 23.53 -33.42 2.83
CA LEU A 365 23.33 -32.03 3.24
C LEU A 365 22.55 -31.96 4.57
N ALA A 366 23.12 -31.28 5.57
CA ALA A 366 22.47 -31.11 6.86
C ALA A 366 21.14 -30.35 6.73
N GLY A 367 20.07 -30.90 7.32
CA GLY A 367 18.73 -30.31 7.25
C GLY A 367 17.97 -30.56 5.94
N PHE A 368 18.56 -31.26 4.96
CA PHE A 368 17.84 -31.66 3.75
C PHE A 368 17.05 -32.96 3.99
N PRO A 369 15.81 -33.10 3.48
CA PRO A 369 15.00 -34.30 3.69
C PRO A 369 15.65 -35.57 3.12
N SER A 370 15.63 -36.65 3.89
CA SER A 370 16.20 -37.94 3.46
C SER A 370 15.30 -38.70 2.47
N ASP A 371 13.99 -38.50 2.54
CA ASP A 371 12.98 -39.07 1.65
C ASP A 371 12.51 -38.00 0.65
N ALA A 372 12.26 -38.39 -0.61
CA ALA A 372 11.72 -37.50 -1.64
C ALA A 372 10.22 -37.21 -1.47
N THR A 373 9.54 -37.93 -0.58
CA THR A 373 8.17 -37.66 -0.14
C THR A 373 8.18 -36.51 0.86
N VAL A 374 7.85 -35.32 0.37
CA VAL A 374 7.98 -34.06 1.11
C VAL A 374 6.67 -33.29 1.14
N HIS A 375 6.59 -32.31 2.04
CA HIS A 375 5.46 -31.39 2.15
C HIS A 375 5.67 -30.22 1.19
N HIS A 376 4.99 -30.24 0.04
CA HIS A 376 5.03 -29.17 -0.95
C HIS A 376 4.22 -27.97 -0.47
N ILE A 377 4.87 -26.81 -0.43
CA ILE A 377 4.31 -25.55 0.03
C ILE A 377 4.15 -24.62 -1.17
N HIS A 378 2.96 -24.06 -1.37
CA HIS A 378 2.75 -23.13 -2.47
C HIS A 378 3.61 -21.86 -2.29
N PRO A 379 4.52 -21.53 -3.22
CA PRO A 379 5.53 -20.48 -3.01
C PRO A 379 4.89 -19.10 -2.78
N PHE A 380 3.88 -18.74 -3.58
CA PHE A 380 3.21 -17.45 -3.42
C PHE A 380 2.31 -17.39 -2.18
N GLY A 381 1.76 -18.53 -1.75
CA GLY A 381 0.91 -18.55 -0.57
C GLY A 381 1.76 -18.37 0.68
N TRP A 382 2.90 -19.07 0.73
CA TRP A 382 3.91 -18.89 1.77
C TRP A 382 4.44 -17.46 1.82
N VAL A 383 4.88 -16.91 0.67
CA VAL A 383 5.35 -15.53 0.61
C VAL A 383 4.24 -14.57 1.02
N ASP A 384 3.01 -14.64 0.47
CA ASP A 384 1.88 -13.78 0.87
C ASP A 384 1.61 -13.82 2.38
N ASN A 385 1.68 -15.00 2.99
CA ASN A 385 1.43 -15.17 4.42
C ASN A 385 2.46 -14.44 5.31
N PHE A 386 3.74 -14.44 4.92
CA PHE A 386 4.81 -13.77 5.67
C PHE A 386 5.17 -12.39 5.12
N SER A 387 4.66 -12.07 3.93
CA SER A 387 4.82 -10.79 3.28
C SER A 387 3.95 -9.80 4.04
N ALA A 388 4.55 -9.20 5.06
CA ALA A 388 4.16 -7.88 5.45
C ALA A 388 4.45 -6.99 4.23
N LYS A 389 3.43 -6.66 3.42
CA LYS A 389 3.51 -5.35 2.76
C LYS A 389 3.51 -4.31 3.87
N GLY A 390 4.73 -3.96 4.29
CA GLY A 390 5.07 -2.91 5.22
C GLY A 390 5.71 -3.41 6.52
N ASN A 391 6.99 -3.12 6.72
CA ASN A 391 7.28 -2.27 7.87
C ASN A 391 6.38 -1.04 7.70
N LEU A 392 5.47 -0.75 8.64
CA LEU A 392 4.66 0.47 8.58
C LEU A 392 5.58 1.69 8.49
N HIS A 393 6.76 1.60 9.13
CA HIS A 393 7.76 2.64 9.18
C HIS A 393 9.16 2.08 8.82
N PRO A 394 9.86 2.68 7.87
CA PRO A 394 11.20 2.25 7.49
C PRO A 394 12.19 2.40 8.66
N ARG A 395 13.19 1.51 8.71
CA ARG A 395 14.28 1.52 9.68
C ARG A 395 15.60 1.86 8.99
N ILE A 396 16.24 2.93 9.46
CA ILE A 396 17.55 3.39 8.96
C ILE A 396 18.56 3.47 10.09
N THR A 397 19.85 3.37 9.77
CA THR A 397 20.92 3.43 10.75
C THR A 397 21.29 4.89 11.02
N ILE A 398 21.13 5.33 12.27
CA ILE A 398 21.47 6.69 12.74
C ILE A 398 22.48 6.54 13.87
N ALA A 399 23.66 7.16 13.71
CA ALA A 399 24.75 7.09 14.68
C ALA A 399 25.10 5.64 15.12
N GLY A 400 25.05 4.69 14.18
CA GLY A 400 25.34 3.27 14.44
C GLY A 400 24.19 2.46 15.03
N VAL A 401 23.02 3.07 15.28
CA VAL A 401 21.83 2.41 15.83
C VAL A 401 20.72 2.31 14.79
N LYS A 402 20.17 1.11 14.60
CA LYS A 402 18.99 0.91 13.75
C LYS A 402 17.79 1.60 14.38
N THR A 403 17.29 2.64 13.72
CA THR A 403 16.25 3.54 14.24
C THR A 403 15.05 3.48 13.31
N GLU A 404 13.88 3.25 13.89
CA GLU A 404 12.59 3.37 13.18
C GLU A 404 12.24 4.84 12.93
N VAL A 405 11.70 5.14 11.75
CA VAL A 405 11.30 6.49 11.34
C VAL A 405 9.77 6.58 11.31
N PRO A 406 9.11 6.85 12.45
CA PRO A 406 7.68 6.59 12.67
C PRO A 406 6.73 7.50 11.88
N PHE A 407 7.24 8.53 11.21
CA PHE A 407 6.45 9.45 10.40
C PHE A 407 6.48 9.12 8.90
N LEU A 408 7.21 8.08 8.48
CA LEU A 408 7.26 7.63 7.09
C LEU A 408 6.49 6.33 6.90
N SER A 409 5.96 6.11 5.70
CA SER A 409 5.51 4.79 5.24
C SER A 409 6.65 4.03 4.56
N ALA A 410 6.63 2.69 4.57
CA ALA A 410 7.54 1.93 3.71
C ALA A 410 7.30 2.26 2.22
N PHE A 411 8.41 2.38 1.48
CA PHE A 411 8.38 2.57 0.04
C PHE A 411 7.75 1.36 -0.67
N ALA A 412 6.73 1.60 -1.49
CA ALA A 412 5.95 0.55 -2.15
C ALA A 412 6.64 -0.07 -3.39
N GLY A 413 7.84 0.39 -3.75
CA GLY A 413 8.55 -0.08 -4.94
C GLY A 413 8.01 0.47 -6.27
N ILE A 414 7.16 1.50 -6.22
CA ILE A 414 6.52 2.10 -7.40
C ILE A 414 7.30 3.35 -7.81
N TYR A 415 7.87 3.31 -9.02
CA TYR A 415 8.63 4.38 -9.64
C TYR A 415 7.80 5.07 -10.73
N LEU A 416 8.14 6.32 -11.06
CA LEU A 416 7.48 7.03 -12.14
C LEU A 416 7.77 6.38 -13.50
N THR A 417 6.72 6.29 -14.31
CA THR A 417 6.77 5.89 -15.72
C THR A 417 6.66 7.13 -16.62
N ASP A 418 6.98 6.97 -17.90
CA ASP A 418 6.76 8.03 -18.89
C ASP A 418 5.27 8.41 -19.04
N ALA A 419 4.36 7.46 -18.80
CA ALA A 419 2.92 7.71 -18.81
C ALA A 419 2.50 8.65 -17.67
N ASP A 420 3.02 8.44 -16.45
CA ASP A 420 2.74 9.32 -15.30
C ASP A 420 3.15 10.77 -15.60
N TYR A 421 4.33 10.95 -16.22
CA TYR A 421 4.78 12.27 -16.65
C TYR A 421 3.89 12.86 -17.75
N ALA A 422 3.40 12.05 -18.70
CA ALA A 422 2.49 12.50 -19.75
C ALA A 422 1.13 12.97 -19.17
N GLU A 423 0.58 12.24 -18.22
CA GLU A 423 -0.65 12.63 -17.51
C GLU A 423 -0.48 13.93 -16.72
N ALA A 424 0.64 14.07 -15.99
CA ALA A 424 0.96 15.30 -15.28
C ALA A 424 1.17 16.48 -16.23
N ALA A 425 1.84 16.26 -17.37
CA ALA A 425 2.04 17.27 -18.40
C ALA A 425 0.71 17.75 -18.99
N LEU A 426 -0.21 16.83 -19.28
CA LEU A 426 -1.58 17.17 -19.70
C LEU A 426 -2.33 17.96 -18.62
N ALA A 427 -2.21 17.55 -17.37
CA ALA A 427 -2.87 18.20 -16.23
C ALA A 427 -2.35 19.62 -15.96
N LEU A 428 -1.08 19.90 -16.28
CA LEU A 428 -0.44 21.21 -16.15
C LEU A 428 -0.42 22.01 -17.45
N ASP A 429 -0.87 21.39 -18.55
CA ASP A 429 -0.86 21.92 -19.93
C ASP A 429 0.54 22.47 -20.31
N CYS A 430 1.56 21.65 -20.03
CA CYS A 430 2.96 21.90 -20.39
C CYS A 430 3.58 20.67 -21.06
N GLU A 431 4.84 20.78 -21.51
CA GLU A 431 5.56 19.63 -22.06
C GLU A 431 6.07 18.69 -20.95
N VAL A 432 6.18 17.40 -21.27
CA VAL A 432 6.71 16.35 -20.36
C VAL A 432 8.13 16.70 -19.89
N GLU A 433 8.94 17.23 -20.80
CA GLU A 433 10.33 17.58 -20.57
C GLU A 433 10.47 18.73 -19.57
N VAL A 434 9.46 19.60 -19.42
CA VAL A 434 9.45 20.65 -18.39
C VAL A 434 9.40 20.02 -17.00
N ILE A 435 8.51 19.06 -16.79
CA ILE A 435 8.36 18.36 -15.49
C ILE A 435 9.61 17.54 -15.19
N LYS A 436 10.15 16.82 -16.20
CA LYS A 436 11.39 16.06 -16.07
C LYS A 436 12.60 16.96 -15.79
N ALA A 437 12.66 18.15 -16.38
CA ALA A 437 13.73 19.13 -16.13
C ALA A 437 13.70 19.65 -14.69
N ILE A 438 12.52 19.91 -14.13
CA ILE A 438 12.37 20.26 -12.70
C ILE A 438 12.92 19.11 -11.84
N ALA A 439 12.49 17.87 -12.09
CA ALA A 439 12.96 16.71 -11.34
C ALA A 439 14.49 16.56 -11.36
N LEU A 440 15.11 16.71 -12.55
CA LEU A 440 16.56 16.65 -12.72
C LEU A 440 17.29 17.80 -12.01
N THR A 441 16.70 18.99 -12.01
CA THR A 441 17.31 20.16 -11.36
C THR A 441 17.31 20.03 -9.84
N GLU A 442 16.22 19.52 -9.27
CA GLU A 442 16.04 19.39 -7.82
C GLU A 442 16.90 18.29 -7.21
N THR A 443 16.90 17.10 -7.81
CA THR A 443 17.53 15.92 -7.20
C THR A 443 18.66 15.32 -8.03
N GLY A 444 18.83 15.73 -9.29
CA GLY A 444 19.86 15.22 -10.18
C GLY A 444 19.87 13.70 -10.24
N THR A 445 21.07 13.11 -10.19
CA THR A 445 21.26 11.65 -10.16
C THR A 445 20.97 11.01 -8.79
N ARG A 446 20.80 11.81 -7.72
CA ARG A 446 20.49 11.31 -6.37
C ARG A 446 19.10 10.70 -6.30
N GLY A 447 18.18 11.22 -7.10
CA GLY A 447 16.81 10.69 -7.23
C GLY A 447 15.90 10.97 -6.03
N ALA A 448 14.76 10.30 -6.02
CA ALA A 448 13.64 10.59 -5.13
C ALA A 448 13.77 9.99 -3.71
N PHE A 449 14.64 8.98 -3.56
CA PHE A 449 14.80 8.19 -2.35
C PHE A 449 16.28 8.00 -2.03
N PHE A 450 16.62 8.03 -0.73
CA PHE A 450 17.90 7.57 -0.24
C PHE A 450 17.91 6.05 -0.18
N LYS A 451 18.90 5.44 -0.86
CA LYS A 451 19.01 3.99 -1.00
C LYS A 451 20.08 3.40 -0.08
N PRO A 452 19.90 2.15 0.38
CA PRO A 452 20.91 1.42 1.14
C PRO A 452 22.19 1.19 0.34
N GLY A 453 23.34 1.38 0.96
CA GLY A 453 24.65 1.27 0.31
C GLY A 453 25.08 2.51 -0.49
N GLU A 454 24.18 3.47 -0.74
CA GLU A 454 24.50 4.76 -1.38
C GLU A 454 24.60 5.88 -0.34
N VAL A 455 23.49 6.18 0.33
CA VAL A 455 23.39 7.24 1.34
C VAL A 455 23.30 6.65 2.75
N HIS A 456 22.60 5.53 2.89
CA HIS A 456 22.37 4.84 4.16
C HIS A 456 23.14 3.51 4.22
N ALA A 457 23.23 2.91 5.40
CA ALA A 457 24.01 1.69 5.58
C ALA A 457 23.42 0.54 4.76
N ILE A 458 24.25 -0.42 4.37
CA ILE A 458 23.78 -1.67 3.73
C ILE A 458 22.80 -2.34 4.70
N GLY A 459 21.61 -2.69 4.20
CA GLY A 459 20.51 -3.28 4.98
C GLY A 459 19.56 -2.28 5.64
N ASP A 460 19.73 -0.96 5.42
CA ASP A 460 18.70 0.04 5.74
C ASP A 460 17.49 -0.06 4.81
N ASP A 461 16.35 0.50 5.23
CA ASP A 461 15.17 0.63 4.38
C ASP A 461 15.30 1.87 3.46
N ILE A 462 14.62 1.82 2.32
CA ILE A 462 14.53 2.96 1.39
C ILE A 462 13.63 4.04 2.01
N VAL A 463 14.13 5.27 2.06
CA VAL A 463 13.41 6.43 2.62
C VAL A 463 13.45 7.62 1.65
N PRO A 464 12.45 8.52 1.63
CA PRO A 464 12.47 9.69 0.76
C PRO A 464 13.74 10.51 0.91
N ALA A 465 14.25 11.03 -0.20
CA ALA A 465 15.32 12.01 -0.16
C ALA A 465 14.79 13.31 0.48
N ILE A 466 15.51 13.81 1.49
CA ILE A 466 15.12 15.03 2.20
C ILE A 466 16.27 16.03 2.31
N LEU A 467 15.93 17.30 2.50
CA LEU A 467 16.82 18.31 3.05
C LEU A 467 16.13 18.98 4.23
N TYR A 468 16.77 18.96 5.40
CA TYR A 468 16.23 19.57 6.60
C TYR A 468 16.71 21.01 6.77
N GLU A 469 15.75 21.94 6.81
CA GLU A 469 15.93 23.39 6.89
C GLU A 469 15.79 23.91 8.33
N ARG A 470 16.87 23.89 9.11
CA ARG A 470 16.84 24.33 10.53
C ARG A 470 16.31 25.76 10.73
N HIS A 471 16.52 26.64 9.76
CA HIS A 471 16.04 28.02 9.83
C HIS A 471 14.53 28.13 9.62
N VAL A 472 13.94 27.18 8.86
CA VAL A 472 12.49 27.04 8.78
C VAL A 472 11.94 26.52 10.10
N PHE A 473 12.62 25.56 10.73
CA PHE A 473 12.21 25.06 12.06
C PHE A 473 12.27 26.15 13.13
N HIS A 474 13.35 26.93 13.16
CA HIS A 474 13.46 28.13 13.98
C HIS A 474 12.26 29.07 13.77
N ARG A 475 11.98 29.42 12.51
CA ARG A 475 10.88 30.34 12.18
C ARG A 475 9.51 29.79 12.59
N LEU A 476 9.25 28.50 12.37
CA LEU A 476 7.98 27.84 12.70
C LEU A 476 7.79 27.62 14.20
N THR A 477 8.88 27.59 14.97
CA THR A 477 8.86 27.42 16.43
C THR A 477 9.16 28.71 17.18
N HIS A 478 9.29 29.84 16.47
CA HIS A 478 9.65 31.14 17.03
C HIS A 478 10.96 31.13 17.85
N GLY A 479 11.93 30.29 17.44
CA GLY A 479 13.25 30.21 18.05
C GLY A 479 13.31 29.59 19.45
N VAL A 480 12.21 29.03 19.97
CA VAL A 480 12.17 28.46 21.32
C VAL A 480 13.15 27.30 21.53
N TYR A 481 13.64 26.70 20.45
CA TYR A 481 14.57 25.56 20.48
C TYR A 481 16.02 25.89 20.09
N ASP A 482 16.35 27.17 19.84
CA ASP A 482 17.69 27.58 19.39
C ASP A 482 18.79 27.28 20.42
N SER A 483 18.43 27.31 21.71
CA SER A 483 19.35 27.03 22.81
C SER A 483 19.54 25.54 23.10
N ILE A 484 18.69 24.66 22.54
CA ILE A 484 18.74 23.22 22.77
C ILE A 484 19.78 22.58 21.86
N ASP A 485 19.67 22.81 20.55
CA ASP A 485 20.55 22.25 19.55
C ASP A 485 20.53 23.14 18.29
N GLN A 486 21.65 23.82 18.04
CA GLN A 486 21.81 24.76 16.93
C GLN A 486 21.83 24.07 15.56
N GLU A 487 22.04 22.75 15.51
CA GLU A 487 21.95 21.99 14.25
C GLU A 487 20.49 21.72 13.83
N ILE A 488 19.54 21.77 14.76
CA ILE A 488 18.11 21.56 14.50
C ILE A 488 17.30 22.86 14.45
N SER A 489 17.70 23.91 15.17
CA SER A 489 17.04 25.22 15.20
C SER A 489 18.06 26.35 15.27
N ASP A 490 18.06 27.26 14.29
CA ASP A 490 18.89 28.47 14.30
C ASP A 490 18.32 29.48 13.28
N SER A 491 18.34 30.77 13.59
CA SER A 491 17.81 31.87 12.77
C SER A 491 18.65 32.20 11.52
N ALA A 492 19.63 31.34 11.18
CA ALA A 492 20.65 31.51 10.14
C ALA A 492 21.90 32.33 10.53
N HIS A 493 22.31 32.35 11.81
CA HIS A 493 23.51 33.08 12.26
C HIS A 493 24.78 32.22 12.43
N TYR A 494 24.82 30.96 11.99
CA TYR A 494 26.05 30.16 12.06
C TYR A 494 27.12 30.56 11.01
N LEU A 495 27.85 31.65 11.25
CA LEU A 495 29.25 31.81 10.81
C LEU A 495 30.14 31.16 11.89
N GLY A 496 30.45 29.88 11.74
CA GLY A 496 31.47 29.26 12.57
C GLY A 496 32.82 29.93 12.30
N LYS A 497 33.35 30.72 13.24
CA LYS A 497 34.79 31.03 13.26
C LYS A 497 35.53 29.70 13.44
N LEU A 498 36.17 29.20 12.39
CA LEU A 498 37.13 28.10 12.49
C LEU A 498 38.33 28.56 13.33
N GLN A 499 38.87 27.68 14.19
CA GLN A 499 39.97 27.95 15.11
C GLN A 499 41.33 28.28 14.46
N SER A 500 41.39 28.48 13.14
CA SER A 500 42.64 28.68 12.41
C SER A 500 42.56 29.66 11.23
N GLY A 501 41.48 30.44 11.10
CA GLY A 501 41.39 31.49 10.07
C GLY A 501 41.19 30.99 8.62
N GLU A 502 40.90 29.71 8.40
CA GLU A 502 40.44 29.24 7.09
C GLU A 502 38.93 29.46 6.89
N VAL A 503 38.54 29.79 5.65
CA VAL A 503 37.14 29.91 5.21
C VAL A 503 36.81 28.67 4.37
N GLN A 504 36.04 27.74 4.93
CA GLN A 504 35.46 26.62 4.16
C GLN A 504 34.03 26.97 3.71
N SER A 505 33.62 26.47 2.54
CA SER A 505 32.42 26.96 1.84
C SER A 505 31.10 26.82 2.65
N PRO A 506 30.20 27.82 2.59
CA PRO A 506 28.99 27.87 3.44
C PRO A 506 28.07 26.65 3.33
N LYS A 507 27.92 26.04 2.15
CA LYS A 507 26.91 24.98 1.92
C LYS A 507 27.14 23.69 2.72
N ARG A 508 28.40 23.28 2.93
CA ARG A 508 28.72 21.99 3.58
C ARG A 508 28.61 22.09 5.11
N ILE A 509 28.88 23.28 5.65
CA ILE A 509 28.67 23.63 7.06
C ILE A 509 27.17 23.89 7.34
N LEU A 510 26.41 24.39 6.35
CA LEU A 510 24.99 24.72 6.58
C LEU A 510 24.06 23.50 6.65
N TYR A 511 24.32 22.39 5.97
CA TYR A 511 23.35 21.27 5.92
C TYR A 511 23.87 19.90 6.35
N GLY A 512 25.18 19.66 6.33
CA GLY A 512 25.77 18.32 6.51
C GLY A 512 25.52 17.39 5.31
N PRO A 513 26.05 16.15 5.34
CA PRO A 513 25.84 15.17 4.26
C PRO A 513 24.38 14.67 4.21
N PRO A 514 23.91 14.13 3.07
CA PRO A 514 22.56 13.55 2.94
C PRO A 514 22.24 12.50 4.03
N SER A 515 23.24 11.69 4.40
CA SER A 515 23.12 10.66 5.45
C SER A 515 22.78 11.22 6.85
N SER A 516 23.02 12.51 7.09
CA SER A 516 22.75 13.17 8.37
C SER A 516 21.37 13.82 8.48
N GLN A 517 20.62 13.94 7.37
CA GLN A 517 19.37 14.72 7.36
C GLN A 517 18.30 14.12 8.26
N TYR A 518 18.10 12.80 8.20
CA TYR A 518 17.12 12.12 9.06
C TYR A 518 17.50 12.17 10.54
N ALA A 519 18.79 12.19 10.88
CA ALA A 519 19.23 12.36 12.26
C ALA A 519 18.78 13.71 12.82
N ARG A 520 18.97 14.80 12.04
CA ARG A 520 18.52 16.15 12.40
C ARG A 520 17.00 16.23 12.48
N LEU A 521 16.31 15.70 11.48
CA LEU A 521 14.85 15.70 11.42
C LEU A 521 14.23 14.94 12.61
N ILE A 522 14.75 13.76 12.97
CA ILE A 522 14.24 12.99 14.11
C ILE A 522 14.45 13.73 15.43
N ARG A 523 15.61 14.38 15.63
CA ARG A 523 15.83 15.22 16.82
C ARG A 523 14.83 16.37 16.88
N ALA A 524 14.58 17.08 15.78
CA ALA A 524 13.58 18.13 15.70
C ALA A 524 12.14 17.61 15.92
N TYR A 525 11.82 16.46 15.33
CA TYR A 525 10.51 15.82 15.42
C TYR A 525 10.14 15.47 16.86
N ARG A 526 11.11 15.06 17.68
CA ARG A 526 10.92 14.81 19.12
C ARG A 526 10.55 16.08 19.91
N LEU A 527 10.89 17.27 19.42
CA LEU A 527 10.56 18.54 20.06
C LEU A 527 9.24 19.12 19.54
N ASN A 528 9.04 19.10 18.22
CA ASN A 528 7.79 19.55 17.61
C ASN A 528 7.56 18.80 16.27
N PRO A 529 6.71 17.76 16.28
CA PRO A 529 6.47 16.91 15.11
C PRO A 529 6.07 17.69 13.85
N SER A 530 5.02 18.50 13.94
CA SER A 530 4.46 19.21 12.79
C SER A 530 5.44 20.25 12.25
N ALA A 531 6.08 21.04 13.12
CA ALA A 531 7.08 22.03 12.68
C ALA A 531 8.29 21.34 12.03
N ALA A 532 8.75 20.21 12.56
CA ALA A 532 9.89 19.47 12.03
C ALA A 532 9.62 18.97 10.61
N LEU A 533 8.49 18.30 10.39
CA LEU A 533 8.13 17.80 9.06
C LEU A 533 7.90 18.93 8.06
N ARG A 534 7.34 20.06 8.50
CA ARG A 534 7.16 21.27 7.68
C ARG A 534 8.49 21.93 7.29
N SER A 535 9.54 21.66 8.04
CA SER A 535 10.88 22.23 7.86
C SER A 535 11.79 21.37 7.00
N ALA A 536 11.29 20.32 6.36
CA ALA A 536 12.04 19.55 5.39
C ALA A 536 11.45 19.68 3.98
N SER A 537 12.32 19.65 2.97
CA SER A 537 11.93 19.35 1.59
C SER A 537 11.89 17.83 1.38
N TRP A 538 11.01 17.38 0.49
CA TRP A 538 10.70 15.97 0.37
C TRP A 538 10.72 15.48 -1.09
N GLY A 539 11.36 14.33 -1.31
CA GLY A 539 11.26 13.53 -2.53
C GLY A 539 11.90 14.13 -3.78
N ARG A 540 11.50 13.61 -4.95
CA ARG A 540 12.04 13.91 -6.29
C ARG A 540 12.06 15.39 -6.64
N PHE A 541 11.04 16.13 -6.17
CA PHE A 541 10.83 17.53 -6.50
C PHE A 541 11.15 18.47 -5.34
N GLN A 542 11.70 17.94 -4.24
CA GLN A 542 12.09 18.70 -3.05
C GLN A 542 10.98 19.65 -2.56
N LEU A 543 9.72 19.19 -2.59
CA LEU A 543 8.59 20.00 -2.16
C LEU A 543 8.68 20.24 -0.64
N MET A 544 8.68 21.51 -0.23
CA MET A 544 8.74 21.88 1.19
C MET A 544 7.49 21.43 1.95
N GLY A 545 7.67 20.80 3.12
CA GLY A 545 6.57 20.28 3.93
C GLY A 545 5.58 21.36 4.40
N PHE A 546 6.02 22.60 4.60
CA PHE A 546 5.11 23.71 4.91
C PHE A 546 4.11 24.02 3.77
N ASN A 547 4.33 23.50 2.56
CA ASN A 547 3.42 23.61 1.41
C ASN A 547 2.41 22.46 1.30
N HIS A 548 2.29 21.57 2.31
CA HIS A 548 1.39 20.40 2.27
C HIS A 548 -0.04 20.72 1.79
N THR A 549 -0.68 21.78 2.27
CA THR A 549 -2.03 22.17 1.82
C THR A 549 -2.08 22.51 0.33
N ALA A 550 -1.08 23.24 -0.17
CA ALA A 550 -0.97 23.53 -1.60
C ALA A 550 -0.63 22.27 -2.40
N GLY A 551 0.09 21.32 -1.80
CA GLY A 551 0.33 19.98 -2.35
C GLY A 551 -0.87 19.03 -2.28
N GLY A 552 -2.05 19.49 -1.84
CA GLY A 552 -3.27 18.67 -1.79
C GLY A 552 -3.47 17.84 -0.52
N HIS A 553 -2.74 18.16 0.55
CA HIS A 553 -2.76 17.40 1.80
C HIS A 553 -3.25 18.25 2.98
N ASP A 554 -4.14 17.68 3.80
CA ASP A 554 -4.75 18.38 4.96
C ASP A 554 -3.77 18.61 6.12
N SER A 555 -2.71 17.80 6.19
CA SER A 555 -1.64 17.90 7.20
C SER A 555 -0.27 17.57 6.59
N VAL A 556 0.81 18.03 7.22
CA VAL A 556 2.17 17.70 6.77
C VAL A 556 2.47 16.22 6.94
N GLU A 557 1.90 15.59 7.96
CA GLU A 557 1.99 14.15 8.23
C GLU A 557 1.41 13.37 7.05
N SER A 558 0.24 13.77 6.54
CA SER A 558 -0.38 13.12 5.39
C SER A 558 0.43 13.28 4.09
N LEU A 559 1.08 14.43 3.88
CA LEU A 559 2.02 14.64 2.76
C LEU A 559 3.22 13.70 2.88
N VAL A 560 3.86 13.65 4.05
CA VAL A 560 5.06 12.85 4.28
C VAL A 560 4.77 11.36 4.13
N ILE A 561 3.63 10.88 4.64
CA ILE A 561 3.16 9.51 4.47
C ILE A 561 2.99 9.17 2.98
N ALA A 562 2.35 10.05 2.20
CA ALA A 562 2.14 9.84 0.78
C ALA A 562 3.47 9.80 0.01
N ILE A 563 4.33 10.81 0.21
CA ILE A 563 5.65 10.86 -0.42
C ILE A 563 6.50 9.63 -0.07
N SER A 564 6.39 9.12 1.16
CA SER A 564 7.11 7.93 1.57
C SER A 564 6.72 6.68 0.78
N ALA A 565 5.47 6.60 0.31
CA ALA A 565 4.94 5.43 -0.35
C ALA A 565 5.41 5.27 -1.79
N SER A 566 5.47 6.34 -2.61
CA SER A 566 5.86 6.21 -4.03
C SER A 566 6.31 7.51 -4.69
N GLU A 567 7.07 7.40 -5.80
CA GLU A 567 7.39 8.58 -6.64
C GLU A 567 6.14 9.18 -7.31
N ALA A 568 5.10 8.37 -7.55
CA ALA A 568 3.82 8.86 -8.08
C ALA A 568 3.17 9.88 -7.14
N GLU A 569 3.23 9.66 -5.82
CA GLU A 569 2.75 10.66 -4.84
C GLU A 569 3.60 11.93 -4.84
N HIS A 570 4.90 11.85 -5.16
CA HIS A 570 5.75 13.04 -5.29
C HIS A 570 5.25 13.90 -6.46
N LEU A 571 4.93 13.26 -7.58
CA LEU A 571 4.42 13.92 -8.78
C LEU A 571 3.01 14.48 -8.55
N ARG A 572 2.11 13.74 -7.89
CA ARG A 572 0.77 14.26 -7.55
C ARG A 572 0.84 15.48 -6.65
N ALA A 573 1.69 15.45 -5.62
CA ALA A 573 1.91 16.60 -4.74
C ALA A 573 2.48 17.80 -5.50
N LEU A 574 3.42 17.59 -6.43
CA LEU A 574 3.92 18.66 -7.31
C LEU A 574 2.80 19.24 -8.18
N VAL A 575 2.04 18.39 -8.87
CA VAL A 575 0.96 18.83 -9.76
C VAL A 575 -0.08 19.63 -8.98
N ALA A 576 -0.48 19.16 -7.80
CA ALA A 576 -1.37 19.91 -6.92
C ALA A 576 -0.76 21.25 -6.51
N PHE A 577 0.52 21.26 -6.12
CA PHE A 577 1.24 22.48 -5.73
C PHE A 577 1.33 23.52 -6.85
N VAL A 578 1.56 23.09 -8.09
CA VAL A 578 1.58 23.98 -9.26
C VAL A 578 0.17 24.47 -9.61
N LYS A 579 -0.88 23.68 -9.37
CA LYS A 579 -2.26 24.00 -9.77
C LYS A 579 -3.03 25.09 -9.01
N ASN A 580 -3.04 25.21 -7.68
CA ASN A 580 -1.91 25.50 -6.84
C ASN A 580 -1.56 26.99 -6.97
N ASP A 581 -0.70 27.37 -7.93
CA ASP A 581 -0.30 28.76 -8.17
C ASP A 581 -0.31 29.04 -9.69
N ALA A 582 -1.27 29.85 -10.15
CA ALA A 582 -1.40 30.20 -11.56
C ALA A 582 -0.13 30.85 -12.16
N ARG A 583 0.75 31.46 -11.33
CA ARG A 583 2.05 31.98 -11.81
C ARG A 583 3.02 30.85 -12.09
N LEU A 584 3.11 29.86 -11.22
CA LEU A 584 3.95 28.68 -11.44
C LEU A 584 3.47 27.95 -12.69
N MET A 585 2.17 27.75 -12.82
CA MET A 585 1.59 27.14 -14.01
C MET A 585 1.94 27.94 -15.28
N SER A 586 1.69 29.26 -15.29
CA SER A 586 2.04 30.10 -16.44
C SER A 586 3.54 30.07 -16.78
N ALA A 587 4.41 30.06 -15.76
CA ALA A 587 5.85 29.98 -15.96
C ALA A 587 6.27 28.62 -16.55
N MET A 588 5.68 27.51 -16.09
CA MET A 588 5.93 26.19 -16.68
C MET A 588 5.47 26.10 -18.13
N LYS A 589 4.27 26.60 -18.46
CA LYS A 589 3.74 26.62 -19.83
C LYS A 589 4.60 27.46 -20.76
N GLY A 590 4.98 28.66 -20.30
CA GLY A 590 5.82 29.59 -21.05
C GLY A 590 7.30 29.24 -21.04
N LYS A 591 7.73 28.19 -20.31
CA LYS A 591 9.14 27.85 -20.07
C LYS A 591 9.94 29.04 -19.52
N ASP A 592 9.28 29.88 -18.70
CA ASP A 592 9.91 30.98 -18.00
C ASP A 592 10.62 30.45 -16.74
N TRP A 593 11.81 29.89 -16.95
CA TRP A 593 12.63 29.27 -15.91
C TRP A 593 12.98 30.24 -14.79
N THR A 594 13.13 31.52 -15.10
CA THR A 594 13.46 32.56 -14.11
C THR A 594 12.28 32.79 -13.17
N SER A 595 11.08 32.99 -13.73
CA SER A 595 9.88 33.17 -12.91
C SER A 595 9.55 31.90 -12.13
N PHE A 596 9.69 30.72 -12.74
CA PHE A 596 9.49 29.46 -12.05
C PHE A 596 10.43 29.32 -10.85
N ALA A 597 11.74 29.51 -11.06
CA ALA A 597 12.75 29.39 -10.00
C ALA A 597 12.48 30.35 -8.83
N LYS A 598 12.11 31.60 -9.10
CA LYS A 598 11.76 32.60 -8.07
C LYS A 598 10.54 32.18 -7.24
N LEU A 599 9.52 31.63 -7.90
CA LEU A 599 8.27 31.23 -7.26
C LEU A 599 8.41 29.93 -6.47
N TYR A 600 9.24 29.01 -6.98
CA TYR A 600 9.43 27.68 -6.39
C TYR A 600 10.47 27.70 -5.25
N ASN A 601 11.60 28.39 -5.45
CA ASN A 601 12.74 28.39 -4.51
C ASN A 601 12.93 29.72 -3.75
N GLY A 602 12.15 30.76 -4.06
CA GLY A 602 12.22 32.06 -3.42
C GLY A 602 13.32 32.98 -3.98
N THR A 603 13.62 34.07 -3.26
CA THR A 603 14.49 35.17 -3.73
C THR A 603 15.97 34.81 -3.85
N GLU A 604 16.41 33.66 -3.32
CA GLU A 604 17.79 33.18 -3.37
C GLU A 604 18.06 32.11 -4.45
N TYR A 605 17.21 32.04 -5.49
CA TYR A 605 17.26 31.04 -6.57
C TYR A 605 18.53 31.00 -7.44
N ARG A 606 19.64 31.67 -7.09
CA ARG A 606 20.75 31.94 -8.01
C ARG A 606 21.27 30.65 -8.69
N ASP A 607 21.25 30.68 -10.03
CA ASP A 607 21.59 29.63 -11.00
C ASP A 607 20.56 28.49 -11.20
N TYR A 608 19.37 28.54 -10.60
CA TYR A 608 18.35 27.50 -10.82
C TYR A 608 17.72 27.54 -12.21
N ASP A 609 17.48 28.75 -12.71
CA ASP A 609 16.91 29.02 -14.02
C ASP A 609 17.76 28.41 -15.14
N THR A 610 19.06 28.70 -15.14
CA THR A 610 20.02 28.19 -16.13
C THR A 610 20.18 26.67 -16.06
N LYS A 611 20.14 26.07 -14.87
CA LYS A 611 20.19 24.60 -14.69
C LYS A 611 18.94 23.91 -15.21
N MET A 612 17.77 24.49 -14.95
CA MET A 612 16.50 23.95 -15.42
C MET A 612 16.40 24.03 -16.94
N GLU A 613 16.79 25.17 -17.52
CA GLU A 613 16.90 25.34 -18.97
C GLU A 613 17.86 24.32 -19.59
N SER A 614 19.04 24.14 -19.00
CA SER A 614 20.03 23.16 -19.47
C SER A 614 19.51 21.73 -19.41
N SER A 615 18.82 21.37 -18.31
CA SER A 615 18.21 20.05 -18.12
C SER A 615 17.11 19.79 -19.16
N TYR A 616 16.26 20.78 -19.39
CA TYR A 616 15.22 20.72 -20.42
C TYR A 616 15.82 20.54 -21.83
N ASN A 617 16.83 21.33 -22.19
CA ASN A 617 17.49 21.23 -23.48
C ASN A 617 18.20 19.89 -23.69
N ALA A 618 18.74 19.29 -22.63
CA ALA A 618 19.35 17.96 -22.70
C ALA A 618 18.31 16.86 -22.95
N LEU A 619 17.09 16.99 -22.40
CA LEU A 619 15.99 16.06 -22.61
C LEU A 619 15.35 16.14 -24.00
N LYS A 620 15.56 17.26 -24.71
CA LYS A 620 15.06 17.49 -26.08
C LYS A 620 15.96 16.97 -27.19
N ARG A 621 17.19 16.57 -26.85
CA ARG A 621 18.13 15.93 -27.78
C ARG A 621 17.84 14.45 -27.87
#